data_AF-I2CSA5-F1
#
_entry.id   AF-I2CSA5-F1
#
_cell.length_a   1.000
_cell.length_b   1.000
_cell.length_c   1.000
_cell.angle_alpha   90.00
_cell.angle_beta   90.00
_cell.angle_gamma   90.00
#
_symmetry.space_group_name_H-M   'P 1'
#
loop_
_entity.id
_entity.type
_entity.pdbx_description
1 polymer ?
#
loop_
_entity_poly.entity_id
_entity_poly.type
_entity_poly.pdbx_seq_one_letter_code
_entity_poly.pdbx_strand_id
1 'polypeptide(L)'
;MCLLYAALLLFSYNKWARGCLLYSLAVAVKMNILLFAPGLALLLLQAHGLVGAALHILICAIVQLIVAYPFLYHHPVPYLVKAFELNR
;
A
#
# COMPACT_ATOMS: atom_id res chain seq x y z
N MET A 1 2.77 -3.35 13.12
CA MET A 1 2.63 -1.88 13.18
C MET A 1 3.97 -1.15 13.08
N CYS A 2 5.10 -1.73 13.51
CA CYS A 2 6.42 -1.11 13.35
C CYS A 2 6.76 -0.67 11.91
N LEU A 3 6.39 -1.47 10.90
CA LEU A 3 6.59 -1.13 9.48
C LEU A 3 5.81 0.12 9.05
N LEU A 4 4.59 0.33 9.58
CA LEU A 4 3.79 1.52 9.30
C LEU A 4 4.46 2.76 9.90
N TYR A 5 4.91 2.68 11.16
CA TYR A 5 5.63 3.78 11.80
C TYR A 5 6.95 4.11 11.08
N ALA A 6 7.66 3.10 10.58
CA ALA A 6 8.83 3.29 9.74
C ALA A 6 8.46 4.04 8.44
N ALA A 7 7.39 3.63 7.75
CA ALA A 7 6.92 4.33 6.55
C ALA A 7 6.57 5.81 6.84
N LEU A 8 5.88 6.08 7.95
CA LEU A 8 5.57 7.45 8.42
C LEU A 8 6.83 8.28 8.66
N LEU A 9 7.84 7.72 9.31
CA LEU A 9 9.13 8.40 9.50
C LEU A 9 9.77 8.75 8.15
N LEU A 10 9.74 7.84 7.17
CA LEU A 10 10.27 8.14 5.84
C LEU A 10 9.49 9.24 5.11
N PHE A 11 8.17 9.34 5.32
CA PHE A 11 7.38 10.46 4.80
C PHE A 11 7.79 11.78 5.47
N SER A 12 8.04 11.79 6.79
CA SER A 12 8.58 12.97 7.49
C SER A 12 9.97 13.39 7.00
N TYR A 13 10.81 12.46 6.56
CA TYR A 13 12.12 12.75 5.95
C TYR A 13 12.06 13.10 4.45
N ASN A 14 10.89 13.41 3.89
CA ASN A 14 10.70 13.70 2.46
C ASN A 14 11.08 12.54 1.51
N LYS A 15 11.23 11.31 2.01
CA LYS A 15 11.58 10.13 1.20
C LYS A 15 10.32 9.37 0.76
N TRP A 16 9.46 10.04 0.02
CA TRP A 16 8.12 9.59 -0.38
C TRP A 16 8.09 8.23 -1.08
N ALA A 17 8.91 8.01 -2.11
CA ALA A 17 8.95 6.73 -2.84
C ALA A 17 9.33 5.53 -1.94
N ARG A 18 10.27 5.73 -1.01
CA ARG A 18 10.69 4.69 -0.06
C ARG A 18 9.63 4.46 1.02
N GLY A 19 8.97 5.52 1.47
CA GLY A 19 7.81 5.43 2.37
C GLY A 19 6.67 4.64 1.74
N CYS A 20 6.36 4.88 0.45
CA CYS A 20 5.35 4.12 -0.31
C CYS A 20 5.72 2.63 -0.45
N LEU A 21 6.99 2.31 -0.71
CA LEU A 21 7.50 0.94 -0.74
C LEU A 21 7.30 0.22 0.60
N LEU A 22 7.72 0.85 1.70
CA LEU A 22 7.55 0.31 3.05
C LEU A 22 6.08 0.20 3.46
N TYR A 23 5.26 1.18 3.09
CA TYR A 23 3.82 1.15 3.33
C TYR A 23 3.17 -0.02 2.60
N SER A 24 3.52 -0.25 1.33
CA SER A 24 3.01 -1.39 0.55
C SER A 24 3.42 -2.73 1.18
N LEU A 25 4.67 -2.87 1.62
CA LEU A 25 5.10 -4.04 2.39
C LEU A 25 4.32 -4.21 3.71
N ALA A 26 4.04 -3.10 4.41
CA ALA A 26 3.27 -3.13 5.64
C ALA A 26 1.84 -3.64 5.39
N VAL A 27 1.18 -3.16 4.32
CA VAL A 27 -0.15 -3.64 3.89
C VAL A 27 -0.14 -5.14 3.57
N ALA A 28 0.91 -5.63 2.90
CA ALA A 28 1.06 -7.06 2.60
C ALA A 28 1.18 -7.94 3.85
N VAL A 29 1.82 -7.43 4.92
CA VAL A 29 1.94 -8.17 6.19
C VAL A 29 0.63 -8.13 6.99
N LYS A 30 -0.09 -7.00 6.98
CA LYS A 30 -1.34 -6.86 7.73
C LYS A 30 -2.31 -5.91 7.04
N MET A 31 -3.44 -6.46 6.60
CA MET A 31 -4.42 -5.73 5.80
C MET A 31 -5.14 -4.59 6.55
N ASN A 32 -5.18 -4.60 7.89
CA ASN A 32 -5.68 -3.45 8.68
C ASN A 32 -4.95 -2.14 8.35
N ILE A 33 -3.74 -2.21 7.81
CA ILE A 33 -2.96 -1.03 7.45
C ILE A 33 -3.56 -0.31 6.24
N LEU A 34 -4.36 -1.00 5.42
CA LEU A 34 -5.12 -0.41 4.32
C LEU A 34 -6.07 0.70 4.78
N LEU A 35 -6.53 0.66 6.05
CA LEU A 35 -7.37 1.71 6.62
C LEU A 35 -6.68 3.08 6.67
N PHE A 36 -5.35 3.13 6.62
CA PHE A 36 -4.57 4.37 6.57
C PHE A 36 -4.36 4.90 5.14
N ALA A 37 -4.74 4.14 4.11
CA ALA A 37 -4.60 4.51 2.70
C ALA A 37 -5.29 5.84 2.33
N PRO A 38 -6.55 6.14 2.73
CA PRO A 38 -7.20 7.39 2.36
C PRO A 38 -6.49 8.62 2.95
N GLY A 39 -6.01 8.54 4.20
CA GLY A 39 -5.25 9.63 4.81
C GLY A 39 -3.90 9.86 4.10
N LEU A 40 -3.23 8.77 3.72
CA LEU A 40 -1.95 8.83 3.00
C LEU A 40 -2.12 9.34 1.57
N ALA A 41 -3.22 8.99 0.89
CA ALA A 41 -3.57 9.51 -0.43
C ALA A 41 -3.80 11.03 -0.41
N LEU A 42 -4.50 11.55 0.61
CA LEU A 42 -4.68 12.99 0.80
C LEU A 42 -3.34 13.70 1.06
N LEU A 43 -2.48 13.11 1.89
CA LEU A 43 -1.12 13.62 2.15
C LEU A 43 -0.28 13.69 0.87
N LEU A 44 -0.31 12.64 0.05
CA LEU A 44 0.39 12.60 -1.24
C LEU A 44 -0.17 13.66 -2.21
N LEU A 45 -1.50 13.83 -2.25
CA LEU A 45 -2.16 14.83 -3.06
C LEU A 45 -1.74 16.25 -2.65
N GLN A 46 -1.66 16.50 -1.35
CA GLN A 46 -1.25 17.80 -0.80
C GLN A 46 0.24 18.08 -1.00
N ALA A 47 1.10 17.06 -0.91
CA ALA A 47 2.55 17.23 -1.03
C ALA A 47 3.06 17.26 -2.48
N HIS A 48 2.49 16.45 -3.38
CA HIS A 48 2.99 16.25 -4.75
C HIS A 48 1.96 16.55 -5.85
N GLY A 49 0.76 17.01 -5.48
CA GLY A 49 -0.34 17.21 -6.42
C GLY A 49 -0.90 15.90 -6.99
N LEU A 50 -1.81 16.01 -7.96
CA LEU A 50 -2.56 14.88 -8.50
C LEU A 50 -1.67 13.87 -9.25
N VAL A 51 -0.77 14.37 -10.10
CA VAL A 51 0.11 13.54 -10.93
C VAL A 51 1.16 12.82 -10.07
N GLY A 52 1.77 13.54 -9.12
CA GLY A 52 2.76 12.94 -8.23
C GLY A 52 2.13 11.92 -7.28
N ALA A 53 0.92 12.18 -6.78
CA ALA A 53 0.19 11.19 -5.99
C ALA A 53 -0.13 9.92 -6.80
N ALA A 54 -0.56 10.07 -8.06
CA ALA A 54 -0.84 8.95 -8.95
C ALA A 54 0.39 8.07 -9.19
N LEU A 55 1.58 8.67 -9.40
CA LEU A 55 2.83 7.92 -9.54
C LEU A 55 3.19 7.12 -8.28
N HIS A 56 3.03 7.72 -7.10
CA HIS A 56 3.31 7.03 -5.83
C HIS A 56 2.32 5.89 -5.56
N ILE A 57 1.04 6.07 -5.90
CA ILE A 57 0.02 5.01 -5.84
C ILE A 57 0.37 3.89 -6.82
N LEU A 58 0.83 4.22 -8.03
CA LEU A 58 1.25 3.23 -9.02
C LEU A 58 2.40 2.37 -8.51
N ILE A 59 3.40 2.96 -7.83
CA ILE A 59 4.49 2.21 -7.18
C ILE A 59 3.92 1.24 -6.13
N CYS A 60 3.01 1.70 -5.27
CA CYS A 60 2.36 0.84 -4.27
C CYS A 60 1.61 -0.33 -4.94
N ALA A 61 0.87 -0.06 -6.01
CA ALA A 61 0.09 -1.05 -6.75
C ALA A 61 0.98 -2.11 -7.41
N ILE A 62 2.10 -1.71 -8.01
CA ILE A 62 3.07 -2.64 -8.61
C ILE A 62 3.63 -3.59 -7.55
N VAL A 63 4.02 -3.05 -6.39
CA VAL A 63 4.53 -3.89 -5.27
C VAL A 63 3.47 -4.87 -4.80
N GLN A 64 2.20 -4.44 -4.68
CA GLN A 64 1.10 -5.33 -4.33
C GLN A 64 0.87 -6.41 -5.39
N LEU A 65 0.95 -6.08 -6.69
CA LEU A 65 0.82 -7.05 -7.76
C LEU A 65 1.94 -8.09 -7.73
N ILE A 66 3.19 -7.68 -7.49
CA ILE A 66 4.32 -8.60 -7.37
C ILE A 66 4.12 -9.57 -6.20
N VAL A 67 3.70 -9.06 -5.05
CA VAL A 67 3.44 -9.88 -3.86
C VAL A 67 2.23 -10.80 -4.08
N ALA A 68 1.18 -10.31 -4.75
CA ALA A 68 -0.04 -11.05 -5.00
C ALA A 68 0.10 -12.05 -6.17
N TYR A 69 1.04 -11.86 -7.09
CA TYR A 69 1.25 -12.68 -8.29
C TYR A 69 1.30 -14.18 -8.03
N PRO A 70 2.12 -14.72 -7.10
CA PRO A 70 2.16 -16.16 -6.84
C PRO A 70 0.80 -16.71 -6.37
N PHE A 71 0.01 -15.90 -5.67
CA PHE A 71 -1.33 -16.29 -5.19
C PHE A 71 -2.38 -16.19 -6.30
N LEU A 72 -2.32 -15.15 -7.14
CA LEU A 72 -3.21 -14.96 -8.28
C LEU A 72 -3.02 -16.05 -9.34
N TYR A 73 -1.79 -16.52 -9.55
CA TYR A 73 -1.50 -17.55 -10.54
C TYR A 73 -2.14 -18.90 -10.19
N HIS A 74 -2.13 -19.29 -8.91
CA HIS A 74 -2.74 -20.55 -8.48
C HIS A 74 -4.25 -20.41 -8.24
N HIS A 75 -4.69 -19.38 -7.51
CA HIS A 75 -6.07 -19.26 -7.04
C HIS A 75 -6.51 -17.79 -6.92
N PRO A 76 -6.93 -17.13 -8.02
CA PRO A 76 -7.24 -15.70 -8.00
C PRO A 76 -8.51 -15.35 -7.21
N VAL A 77 -9.60 -16.11 -7.39
CA VAL A 77 -10.87 -15.85 -6.72
C VAL A 77 -10.80 -16.11 -5.20
N PRO A 78 -10.26 -17.25 -4.72
CA PRO A 78 -10.14 -17.51 -3.28
C PRO A 78 -9.22 -16.51 -2.57
N TYR A 79 -8.16 -16.05 -3.24
CA TYR A 79 -7.25 -15.06 -2.67
C TYR A 79 -7.94 -13.73 -2.42
N LEU A 80 -8.69 -13.19 -3.39
CA LEU A 80 -9.40 -11.93 -3.23
C LEU A 80 -10.48 -12.01 -2.15
N VAL A 81 -11.23 -13.11 -2.10
CA VAL A 81 -12.31 -13.30 -1.12
C VAL A 81 -11.76 -13.46 0.31
N LYS A 82 -10.68 -14.24 0.50
CA LYS A 82 -10.04 -14.41 1.82
C LYS A 82 -9.21 -13.21 2.26
N ALA A 83 -8.61 -12.47 1.32
CA ALA A 83 -7.83 -11.29 1.67
C ALA A 83 -8.72 -10.23 2.34
N PHE A 84 -9.92 -9.98 1.79
CA PHE A 84 -10.81 -8.96 2.32
C PHE A 84 -11.92 -9.48 3.24
N GLU A 85 -12.02 -10.81 3.44
CA GLU A 85 -13.07 -11.46 4.24
C GLU A 85 -14.46 -10.84 3.98
N LEU A 86 -14.82 -10.63 2.71
CA LEU A 86 -16.06 -9.93 2.29
C LEU A 86 -17.35 -10.72 2.61
N ASN A 87 -17.22 -11.91 3.20
CA ASN A 87 -18.31 -12.86 3.44
C ASN A 87 -18.62 -13.02 4.94
N ARG A 88 -18.51 -11.95 5.72
CA ARG A 88 -18.96 -11.88 7.11
C ARG A 88 -19.93 -10.72 7.28
#